data_AF-A0A2P7BPT5-F1
#
_entry.id   AF-A0A2P7BPT5-F1
#
_cell.length_a   1.000
_cell.length_b   1.000
_cell.length_c   1.000
_cell.angle_alpha   90.00
_cell.angle_beta   90.00
_cell.angle_gamma   90.00
#
_symmetry.space_group_name_H-M   'P 1'
#
loop_
_entity.id
_entity.type
_entity.pdbx_description
1 polymer ?
#
loop_
_entity_poly.entity_id
_entity_poly.type
_entity_poly.pdbx_seq_one_letter_code
_entity_poly.pdbx_strand_id
1 'polypeptide(L)'
;MKNLPVFQSPQARENRMDLSMFGNQQTQHNHSFRSYREMNNSEKIEATKSLTKLFGSFPQSPMSDPDLQLRAYLEAVEDFDCVDVLAAVECFRQGEVKDAHKAFCPSTAQLCDEVRYRKQMREIMARAGVKPAQNLIQ
;
A
#
# COMPACT_ATOMS: atom_id res chain seq x y z
N MET A 1 37.05 2.07 64.84
CA MET A 1 35.62 2.10 64.43
C MET A 1 35.47 3.05 63.25
N LYS A 2 35.05 2.52 62.09
CA LYS A 2 34.30 3.16 61.00
C LYS A 2 34.27 2.15 59.84
N ASN A 3 33.25 1.28 59.86
CA ASN A 3 32.96 0.34 58.77
C ASN A 3 32.41 1.13 57.58
N LEU A 4 33.05 1.02 56.41
CA LEU A 4 32.52 1.53 55.15
C LEU A 4 31.53 0.50 54.57
N PRO A 5 30.39 0.92 53.99
CA PRO A 5 29.44 0.00 53.39
C PRO A 5 29.98 -0.54 52.04
N VAL A 6 29.92 -1.85 51.88
CA VAL A 6 30.14 -2.57 50.61
C VAL A 6 29.01 -2.20 49.64
N PHE A 7 29.37 -1.58 48.52
CA PHE A 7 28.46 -1.29 47.42
C PHE A 7 28.26 -2.60 46.62
N GLN A 8 27.11 -3.26 46.79
CA GLN A 8 26.71 -4.37 45.93
C GLN A 8 26.18 -3.81 44.60
N SER A 9 26.88 -4.12 43.52
CA SER A 9 26.42 -3.89 42.15
C SER A 9 25.17 -4.76 41.88
N PRO A 10 24.08 -4.20 41.32
CA PRO A 10 22.98 -5.01 40.83
C PRO A 10 23.48 -5.84 39.64
N GLN A 11 23.51 -7.17 39.81
CA GLN A 11 23.71 -8.08 38.70
C GLN A 11 22.65 -7.81 37.63
N ALA A 12 23.13 -7.61 36.41
CA ALA A 12 22.34 -7.42 35.20
C ALA A 12 21.31 -8.56 35.09
N ARG A 13 20.02 -8.20 35.09
CA ARG A 13 18.98 -9.11 34.61
C ARG A 13 19.17 -9.26 33.11
N GLU A 14 19.75 -10.37 32.68
CA GLU A 14 19.63 -10.86 31.31
C GLU A 14 18.14 -11.05 30.99
N ASN A 15 17.53 -10.04 30.40
CA ASN A 15 16.27 -10.20 29.68
C ASN A 15 16.58 -11.00 28.42
N ARG A 16 16.61 -12.32 28.56
CA ARG A 16 16.47 -13.25 27.44
C ARG A 16 15.08 -13.01 26.87
N MET A 17 14.97 -12.13 25.88
CA MET A 17 13.73 -11.98 25.13
C MET A 17 13.47 -13.31 24.44
N ASP A 18 12.45 -14.01 24.92
CA ASP A 18 11.98 -15.27 24.38
C ASP A 18 11.48 -15.02 22.94
N LEU A 19 12.29 -15.45 21.98
CA LEU A 19 12.04 -15.33 20.55
C LEU A 19 10.89 -16.25 20.07
N SER A 20 10.16 -16.90 21.00
CA SER A 20 8.97 -17.70 20.71
C SER A 20 7.66 -16.89 20.67
N MET A 21 7.70 -15.59 20.98
CA MET A 21 6.51 -14.71 20.94
C MET A 21 6.23 -14.10 19.56
N PHE A 22 7.09 -14.30 18.55
CA PHE A 22 6.75 -14.02 17.16
C PHE A 22 5.85 -15.13 16.63
N GLY A 23 4.59 -15.10 17.06
CA GLY A 23 3.54 -15.85 16.43
C GLY A 23 3.54 -15.51 14.95
N ASN A 24 3.76 -16.53 14.12
CA ASN A 24 3.49 -16.49 12.69
C ASN A 24 1.99 -16.23 12.51
N GLN A 25 1.58 -14.97 12.51
CA GLN A 25 0.36 -14.56 11.86
C GLN A 25 0.62 -14.68 10.36
N GLN A 26 0.55 -15.92 9.87
CA GLN A 26 0.10 -16.14 8.51
C GLN A 26 -1.29 -15.51 8.44
N THR A 27 -1.32 -14.27 7.98
CA THR A 27 -2.55 -13.59 7.57
C THR A 27 -3.16 -14.47 6.51
N GLN A 28 -4.07 -15.35 6.93
CA GLN A 28 -4.92 -16.06 6.00
C GLN A 28 -5.80 -15.00 5.37
N HIS A 29 -5.37 -14.51 4.21
CA HIS A 29 -6.21 -13.75 3.32
C HIS A 29 -7.33 -14.69 2.89
N ASN A 30 -8.44 -14.62 3.63
CA ASN A 30 -9.71 -15.19 3.24
C ASN A 30 -10.06 -14.57 1.87
N HIS A 31 -9.70 -15.26 0.79
CA HIS A 31 -10.24 -14.99 -0.53
C HIS A 31 -11.71 -15.43 -0.49
N SER A 32 -12.55 -14.58 0.10
CA SER A 32 -13.98 -14.55 -0.22
C SER A 32 -14.07 -14.56 -1.74
N PHE A 33 -14.76 -15.56 -2.28
CA PHE A 33 -15.02 -15.76 -3.70
C PHE A 33 -15.88 -14.61 -4.23
N ARG A 34 -15.26 -13.42 -4.36
CA ARG A 34 -15.82 -12.24 -5.00
C ARG A 34 -15.56 -12.45 -6.48
N SER A 35 -16.61 -12.36 -7.29
CA SER A 35 -16.50 -12.30 -8.74
C SER A 35 -15.80 -11.00 -9.13
N TYR A 36 -14.47 -11.00 -9.10
CA TYR A 36 -13.67 -9.90 -9.64
C TYR A 36 -13.67 -10.03 -11.16
N ARG A 37 -13.94 -8.93 -11.85
CA ARG A 37 -13.74 -8.86 -13.29
C ARG A 37 -12.24 -8.72 -13.49
N GLU A 38 -11.62 -9.67 -14.19
CA GLU A 38 -10.21 -9.54 -14.56
C GLU A 38 -10.03 -8.34 -15.51
N MET A 39 -8.97 -7.57 -15.26
CA MET A 39 -8.55 -6.46 -16.09
C MET A 39 -8.16 -6.95 -17.49
N ASN A 40 -8.71 -6.36 -18.56
CA ASN A 40 -8.35 -6.75 -19.93
C ASN A 40 -6.98 -6.19 -20.34
N ASN A 41 -6.43 -6.63 -21.49
CA ASN A 41 -5.11 -6.18 -21.94
C ASN A 41 -4.97 -4.66 -22.12
N SER A 42 -6.01 -3.98 -22.65
CA SER A 42 -5.97 -2.53 -22.79
C SER A 42 -5.96 -1.82 -21.44
N GLU A 43 -6.73 -2.32 -20.48
CA GLU A 43 -6.76 -1.83 -19.12
C GLU A 43 -5.43 -2.07 -18.39
N LYS A 44 -4.80 -3.25 -18.57
CA LYS A 44 -3.46 -3.55 -18.03
C LYS A 44 -2.39 -2.60 -18.58
N ILE A 45 -2.48 -2.22 -19.87
CA ILE A 45 -1.59 -1.22 -20.48
C ILE A 45 -1.78 0.17 -19.84
N GLU A 46 -3.02 0.60 -19.62
CA GLU A 46 -3.30 1.89 -18.98
C GLU A 46 -2.89 1.92 -17.51
N ALA A 47 -3.17 0.84 -16.77
CA ALA A 47 -2.71 0.67 -15.40
C ALA A 47 -1.17 0.72 -15.33
N THR A 48 -0.48 0.03 -16.23
CA THR A 48 0.98 0.07 -16.36
C THR A 48 1.50 1.49 -16.55
N LYS A 49 0.94 2.23 -17.51
CA LYS A 49 1.32 3.64 -17.75
C LYS A 49 1.13 4.50 -16.51
N SER A 50 0.04 4.30 -15.79
CA SER A 50 -0.26 5.04 -14.56
C SER A 50 0.71 4.70 -13.42
N LEU A 51 1.01 3.42 -13.22
CA LEU A 51 2.00 2.96 -12.23
C LEU A 51 3.39 3.52 -12.52
N THR A 52 3.80 3.58 -13.79
CA THR A 52 5.06 4.23 -14.17
C THR A 52 5.08 5.71 -13.78
N LYS A 53 3.95 6.43 -13.95
CA LYS A 53 3.82 7.83 -13.48
C LYS A 53 3.88 7.93 -11.96
N LEU A 54 3.28 6.97 -11.24
CA LEU A 54 3.36 6.90 -9.78
C LEU A 54 4.82 6.80 -9.35
N PHE A 55 5.57 5.82 -9.87
CA PHE A 55 6.97 5.62 -9.51
C PHE A 55 7.83 6.85 -9.83
N GLY A 56 7.63 7.46 -10.99
CA GLY A 56 8.33 8.69 -11.37
C GLY A 56 8.03 9.91 -10.49
N SER A 57 7.00 9.85 -9.63
CA SER A 57 6.68 10.92 -8.67
C SER A 57 7.46 10.82 -7.35
N PHE A 58 8.26 9.76 -7.17
CA PHE A 58 9.05 9.51 -5.96
C PHE A 58 10.53 9.27 -6.28
N PRO A 59 11.45 9.57 -5.33
CA PRO A 59 12.84 9.19 -5.46
C PRO A 59 12.99 7.68 -5.67
N GLN A 60 13.72 7.29 -6.72
CA GLN A 60 13.97 5.88 -7.03
C GLN A 60 14.95 5.28 -6.04
N SER A 61 14.65 4.07 -5.55
CA SER A 61 15.60 3.31 -4.76
C SER A 61 16.66 2.72 -5.70
N PRO A 62 17.97 2.90 -5.43
CA PRO A 62 19.01 2.29 -6.25
C PRO A 62 19.03 0.76 -6.17
N MET A 63 18.31 0.18 -5.22
CA MET A 63 18.24 -1.27 -4.98
C MET A 63 16.98 -1.93 -5.54
N SER A 64 16.03 -1.18 -6.11
CA SER A 64 14.81 -1.76 -6.69
C SER A 64 14.95 -2.02 -8.18
N ASP A 65 14.64 -3.23 -8.61
CA ASP A 65 14.42 -3.55 -10.02
C ASP A 65 13.07 -2.96 -10.47
N PRO A 66 13.05 -1.99 -11.41
CA PRO A 66 11.82 -1.32 -11.83
C PRO A 66 10.79 -2.26 -12.45
N ASP A 67 11.24 -3.30 -13.17
CA ASP A 67 10.34 -4.24 -13.83
C ASP A 67 9.70 -5.18 -12.81
N LEU A 68 10.46 -5.65 -11.82
CA LEU A 68 9.90 -6.46 -10.73
C LEU A 68 8.95 -5.64 -9.86
N GLN A 69 9.28 -4.37 -9.58
CA GLN A 69 8.39 -3.47 -8.86
C GLN A 69 7.09 -3.25 -9.63
N LEU A 70 7.15 -2.95 -10.93
CA LEU A 70 5.97 -2.77 -11.75
C LEU A 70 5.06 -4.01 -11.78
N ARG A 71 5.66 -5.21 -11.95
CA ARG A 71 4.91 -6.47 -11.91
C ARG A 71 4.18 -6.67 -10.59
N ALA A 72 4.86 -6.45 -9.47
CA ALA A 72 4.26 -6.61 -8.14
C ALA A 72 3.06 -5.66 -7.92
N TYR A 73 3.13 -4.43 -8.41
CA TYR A 73 2.00 -3.50 -8.31
C TYR A 73 0.86 -3.89 -9.24
N LEU A 74 1.16 -4.34 -10.46
CA LEU A 74 0.14 -4.75 -11.41
C LEU A 74 -0.64 -5.99 -10.93
N GLU A 75 0.07 -7.00 -10.39
CA GLU A 75 -0.52 -8.19 -9.78
C GLU A 75 -1.42 -7.81 -8.58
N ALA A 76 -0.96 -6.92 -7.71
CA ALA A 76 -1.73 -6.50 -6.54
C ALA A 76 -3.07 -5.83 -6.90
N VAL A 77 -3.19 -5.23 -8.09
CA VAL A 77 -4.39 -4.50 -8.52
C VAL A 77 -5.18 -5.18 -9.64
N GLU A 78 -4.82 -6.40 -10.05
CA GLU A 78 -5.37 -7.04 -11.25
C GLU A 78 -6.87 -7.36 -11.18
N ASP A 79 -7.38 -7.52 -9.97
CA ASP A 79 -8.78 -7.79 -9.64
C ASP A 79 -9.66 -6.53 -9.52
N PHE A 80 -9.08 -5.34 -9.70
CA PHE A 80 -9.80 -4.07 -9.62
C PHE A 80 -10.15 -3.49 -10.99
N ASP A 81 -11.21 -2.70 -11.04
CA ASP A 81 -11.54 -1.94 -12.24
C ASP A 81 -10.45 -0.89 -12.50
N CYS A 82 -9.95 -0.84 -13.74
CA CYS A 82 -8.85 0.06 -14.13
C CYS A 82 -9.12 1.53 -13.76
N VAL A 83 -10.37 1.99 -13.85
CA VAL A 83 -10.75 3.37 -13.50
C VAL A 83 -10.46 3.71 -12.04
N ASP A 84 -10.62 2.76 -11.13
CA ASP A 84 -10.36 2.95 -9.69
C ASP A 84 -8.85 2.97 -9.42
N VAL A 85 -8.08 2.16 -10.15
CA VAL A 85 -6.61 2.15 -10.13
C VAL A 85 -6.05 3.48 -10.60
N LEU A 86 -6.51 3.98 -11.75
CA LEU A 86 -6.07 5.28 -12.28
C LEU A 86 -6.37 6.42 -11.31
N ALA A 87 -7.57 6.44 -10.73
CA ALA A 87 -7.94 7.45 -9.75
C ALA A 87 -7.07 7.38 -8.48
N ALA A 88 -6.84 6.18 -7.94
CA ALA A 88 -6.01 6.00 -6.75
C ALA A 88 -4.58 6.48 -6.98
N VAL A 89 -3.97 6.10 -8.11
CA VAL A 89 -2.64 6.56 -8.51
C VAL A 89 -2.57 8.09 -8.53
N GLU A 90 -3.55 8.75 -9.16
CA GLU A 90 -3.52 10.19 -9.29
C GLU A 90 -3.56 10.90 -7.94
N CYS A 91 -4.33 10.40 -6.98
CA CYS A 91 -4.36 11.02 -5.66
C CYS A 91 -3.08 10.80 -4.84
N PHE A 92 -2.36 9.69 -5.03
CA PHE A 92 -1.03 9.57 -4.45
C PHE A 92 -0.07 10.59 -5.05
N ARG A 93 -0.12 10.78 -6.37
CA ARG A 93 0.72 11.76 -7.08
C ARG A 93 0.41 13.20 -6.67
N GLN A 94 -0.86 13.50 -6.40
CA GLN A 94 -1.29 14.82 -5.91
C GLN A 94 -1.14 14.99 -4.40
N GLY A 95 -0.79 13.93 -3.66
CA GLY A 95 -0.62 13.97 -2.20
C GLY A 95 -1.93 14.15 -1.43
N GLU A 96 -3.04 13.68 -1.99
CA GLU A 96 -4.41 13.78 -1.45
C GLU A 96 -4.80 12.59 -0.56
N VAL A 97 -4.06 11.48 -0.63
CA VAL A 97 -4.30 10.31 0.23
C VAL A 97 -3.92 10.65 1.66
N LYS A 98 -4.89 10.52 2.58
CA LYS A 98 -4.69 10.78 4.01
C LYS A 98 -3.69 9.78 4.58
N ASP A 99 -2.84 10.25 5.48
CA ASP A 99 -1.84 9.44 6.20
C ASP A 99 -0.77 8.77 5.30
N ALA A 100 -0.75 9.05 4.00
CA ALA A 100 0.30 8.60 3.11
C ALA A 100 1.59 9.41 3.31
N HIS A 101 2.73 8.70 3.35
CA HIS A 101 4.03 9.34 3.45
C HIS A 101 4.39 10.02 2.12
N LYS A 102 4.56 11.34 2.12
CA LYS A 102 4.76 12.12 0.88
C LYS A 102 6.15 11.99 0.25
N ALA A 103 7.12 11.45 0.97
CA ALA A 103 8.49 11.30 0.46
C ALA A 103 8.80 9.90 -0.13
N PHE A 104 7.90 8.92 0.05
CA PHE A 104 8.13 7.55 -0.40
C PHE A 104 6.97 7.07 -1.24
N CYS A 105 7.26 6.24 -2.24
CA CYS A 105 6.23 5.58 -3.04
C CYS A 105 5.32 4.76 -2.11
N PRO A 106 3.99 4.83 -2.25
CA PRO A 106 3.09 4.03 -1.42
C PRO A 106 3.33 2.54 -1.67
N SER A 107 3.26 1.71 -0.64
CA SER A 107 3.30 0.24 -0.79
C SER A 107 2.12 -0.28 -1.63
N THR A 108 2.21 -1.52 -2.12
CA THR A 108 1.09 -2.19 -2.82
C THR A 108 -0.16 -2.28 -1.94
N ALA A 109 0.00 -2.49 -0.63
CA ALA A 109 -1.12 -2.49 0.33
C ALA A 109 -1.82 -1.12 0.40
N GLN A 110 -1.04 -0.04 0.54
CA GLN A 110 -1.58 1.33 0.56
C GLN A 110 -2.28 1.68 -0.76
N LEU A 111 -1.73 1.24 -1.89
CA LEU A 111 -2.40 1.41 -3.19
C LEU A 111 -3.75 0.68 -3.19
N CYS A 112 -3.79 -0.60 -2.81
CA CYS A 112 -5.02 -1.39 -2.80
C CYS A 112 -6.09 -0.82 -1.86
N ASP A 113 -5.71 -0.25 -0.72
CA ASP A 113 -6.64 0.42 0.19
C ASP A 113 -7.28 1.64 -0.48
N GLU A 114 -6.49 2.47 -1.16
CA GLU A 114 -7.01 3.62 -1.87
C GLU A 114 -7.90 3.19 -3.06
N VAL A 115 -7.50 2.16 -3.82
CA VAL A 115 -8.33 1.63 -4.92
C VAL A 115 -9.69 1.15 -4.41
N ARG A 116 -9.73 0.46 -3.26
CA ARG A 116 -10.98 0.06 -2.61
C ARG A 116 -11.83 1.27 -2.23
N TYR A 117 -11.22 2.31 -1.69
CA TYR A 117 -11.92 3.56 -1.36
C TYR A 117 -12.50 4.22 -2.62
N ARG A 118 -11.75 4.28 -3.73
CA ARG A 118 -12.26 4.84 -5.01
C ARG A 118 -13.40 4.06 -5.60
N LYS A 119 -13.31 2.74 -5.58
CA LYS A 119 -14.42 1.87 -5.96
C LYS A 119 -15.67 2.18 -5.15
N GLN A 120 -15.55 2.24 -3.82
CA GLN A 120 -16.69 2.55 -2.95
C GLN A 120 -17.29 3.92 -3.27
N MET A 121 -16.46 4.96 -3.43
CA MET A 121 -16.95 6.31 -3.77
C MET A 121 -17.65 6.34 -5.12
N ARG A 122 -17.09 5.69 -6.15
CA ARG A 122 -17.71 5.58 -7.48
C ARG A 122 -19.05 4.87 -7.41
N GLU A 123 -19.14 3.75 -6.69
CA GLU A 123 -20.38 2.99 -6.50
C GLU A 123 -21.44 3.82 -5.76
N ILE A 124 -21.06 4.59 -4.74
CA ILE A 124 -21.97 5.51 -4.02
C ILE A 124 -22.48 6.61 -4.96
N MET A 125 -21.59 7.26 -5.71
CA MET A 125 -21.96 8.32 -6.66
C MET A 125 -22.89 7.80 -7.76
N ALA A 126 -22.60 6.60 -8.30
CA ALA A 126 -23.43 5.96 -9.31
C ALA A 126 -24.86 5.68 -8.80
N ARG A 127 -24.99 5.21 -7.55
CA ARG A 127 -26.29 4.99 -6.90
C ARG A 127 -27.04 6.30 -6.63
N ALA A 128 -26.31 7.39 -6.38
CA ALA A 128 -26.88 8.73 -6.18
C ALA A 128 -27.23 9.45 -7.50
N GLY A 129 -26.99 8.85 -8.67
CA GLY A 129 -27.22 9.47 -9.98
C GLY A 129 -26.24 10.60 -10.31
N VAL A 130 -25.13 10.72 -9.56
CA VAL A 130 -24.11 11.74 -9.78
C VAL A 130 -23.21 11.27 -10.91
N LYS A 131 -23.14 12.06 -11.99
CA LYS A 131 -22.19 11.80 -13.09
C LYS A 131 -20.79 12.27 -12.66
N PRO A 132 -19.74 11.45 -12.83
CA PRO A 132 -18.38 11.89 -12.56
C PRO A 132 -18.00 13.04 -13.50
N ALA A 133 -17.30 14.04 -12.99
CA ALA A 133 -16.75 15.13 -13.80
C ALA A 133 -15.74 14.56 -14.80
N GLN A 134 -16.01 14.73 -16.10
CA GLN A 134 -15.29 14.07 -17.21
C GLN A 134 -13.91 14.66 -17.54
N ASN A 135 -13.24 15.34 -16.62
CA ASN A 135 -11.98 16.05 -16.91
C ASN A 135 -10.78 15.32 -16.32
N LEU A 136 -10.36 14.21 -16.93
CA LEU A 136 -9.06 13.61 -16.57
C LEU A 136 -8.34 12.86 -17.70
N ILE A 137 -8.64 13.19 -18.96
CA ILE A 137 -7.86 12.73 -20.11
C ILE A 137 -7.67 13.91 -21.06
N GLN A 138 -6.56 14.63 -20.89
CA GLN A 138 -5.94 15.47 -21.92
C GLN A 138 -4.49 15.04 -22.08
#